data_AF-J0LAS0-F1
#
_entry.id   AF-J0LAS0-F1
#
_cell.length_a   1.000
_cell.length_b   1.000
_cell.length_c   1.000
_cell.angle_alpha   90.00
_cell.angle_beta   90.00
_cell.angle_gamma   90.00
#
_symmetry.space_group_name_H-M   'P 1'
#
loop_
_entity.id
_entity.type
_entity.pdbx_description
1 polymer ?
#
loop_
_entity_poly.entity_id
_entity_poly.type
_entity_poly.pdbx_seq_one_letter_code
_entity_poly.pdbx_strand_id
1 'polypeptide(L)'
;MLSEAIAFYNQNEFAKALPIFQKLANEKNSEAQFYLGMMYENGEGVFCNIETAKSWYRKASRGRNPDADFRLQSIDQKTNCRC
;
A
#
# COMPACT_ATOMS: atom_id res chain seq x y z
N MET A 1 -13.29 -7.96 -5.19
CA MET A 1 -13.02 -8.37 -3.78
C MET A 1 -11.53 -8.18 -3.48
N LEU A 2 -11.07 -8.20 -2.22
CA LEU A 2 -9.63 -8.01 -1.92
C LEU A 2 -8.71 -8.98 -2.67
N SER A 3 -9.12 -10.25 -2.77
CA SER A 3 -8.43 -11.29 -3.53
C SER A 3 -8.21 -10.96 -5.00
N GLU A 4 -9.17 -10.28 -5.63
CA GLU A 4 -9.09 -9.85 -7.02
C GLU A 4 -8.06 -8.72 -7.21
N ALA A 5 -8.03 -7.76 -6.27
CA ALA A 5 -7.04 -6.69 -6.29
C ALA A 5 -5.61 -7.24 -6.15
N ILE A 6 -5.43 -8.23 -5.27
CA ILE A 6 -4.14 -8.92 -5.11
C ILE A 6 -3.77 -9.70 -6.38
N ALA A 7 -4.75 -10.31 -7.05
CA ALA A 7 -4.50 -10.99 -8.33
C ALA A 7 -4.04 -10.00 -9.42
N PHE A 8 -4.66 -8.83 -9.54
CA PHE A 8 -4.20 -7.77 -10.45
C PHE A 8 -2.82 -7.24 -10.07
N TYR A 9 -2.56 -7.06 -8.77
CA TYR A 9 -1.25 -6.65 -8.26
C TYR A 9 -0.15 -7.63 -8.66
N ASN A 10 -0.38 -8.94 -8.50
CA ASN A 10 0.55 -9.99 -8.90
C ASN A 10 0.74 -10.08 -10.43
N GLN A 11 -0.24 -9.62 -11.21
CA GLN A 11 -0.16 -9.53 -12.67
C GLN A 11 0.47 -8.22 -13.15
N ASN A 12 0.98 -7.37 -12.25
CA ASN A 12 1.48 -6.02 -12.53
C ASN A 12 0.42 -5.08 -13.16
N GLU A 13 -0.88 -5.41 -13.01
CA GLU A 13 -1.99 -4.57 -13.46
C GLU A 13 -2.37 -3.53 -12.41
N PHE A 14 -1.39 -2.70 -12.03
CA PHE A 14 -1.53 -1.71 -10.94
C PHE A 14 -2.64 -0.70 -11.19
N ALA A 15 -2.86 -0.31 -12.45
CA ALA A 15 -3.92 0.62 -12.84
C ALA A 15 -5.33 0.10 -12.51
N LYS A 16 -5.54 -1.23 -12.58
CA LYS A 16 -6.81 -1.87 -12.21
C LYS A 16 -6.88 -2.18 -10.72
N ALA A 17 -5.75 -2.51 -10.10
CA ALA A 17 -5.69 -2.83 -8.67
C ALA A 17 -5.92 -1.58 -7.78
N LEU A 18 -5.38 -0.43 -8.18
CA LEU A 18 -5.45 0.83 -7.43
C LEU A 18 -6.88 1.22 -6.99
N PRO A 19 -7.88 1.34 -7.89
CA PRO A 19 -9.22 1.75 -7.50
C PRO A 19 -9.88 0.75 -6.55
N ILE A 20 -9.59 -0.54 -6.68
CA ILE A 20 -10.13 -1.58 -5.80
C ILE A 20 -9.52 -1.45 -4.39
N PHE A 21 -8.20 -1.28 -4.30
CA PHE A 21 -7.55 -1.04 -3.02
C PHE A 21 -8.00 0.26 -2.37
N GLN A 22 -8.18 1.35 -3.12
CA GLN A 22 -8.73 2.61 -2.59
C GLN A 22 -10.12 2.43 -1.99
N LYS A 23 -11.01 1.73 -2.70
CA LYS A 23 -12.35 1.43 -2.19
C LYS A 23 -12.29 0.64 -0.88
N LEU A 24 -11.53 -0.45 -0.85
CA LEU A 24 -11.39 -1.30 0.34
C LEU A 24 -10.68 -0.58 1.50
N ALA A 25 -9.73 0.29 1.21
CA ALA A 25 -9.04 1.09 2.22
C ALA A 25 -9.96 2.13 2.86
N ASN A 26 -10.91 2.68 2.10
CA ASN A 26 -11.99 3.53 2.62
C ASN A 26 -12.95 2.74 3.52
N GLU A 27 -13.16 1.46 3.24
CA GLU A 27 -13.90 0.52 4.10
C GLU A 27 -13.10 0.08 5.35
N LYS A 28 -11.94 0.72 5.61
CA LYS A 28 -11.04 0.44 6.74
C LYS A 28 -10.43 -0.97 6.71
N ASN A 29 -10.32 -1.58 5.54
CA ASN A 29 -9.62 -2.85 5.39
C ASN A 29 -8.10 -2.62 5.55
N SER A 30 -7.54 -3.16 6.63
CA SER A 30 -6.12 -2.99 7.00
C SER A 30 -5.16 -3.56 5.94
N GLU A 31 -5.56 -4.61 5.24
CA GLU A 31 -4.75 -5.27 4.22
C GLU A 31 -4.76 -4.45 2.92
N ALA A 32 -5.91 -3.91 2.50
CA ALA A 32 -5.96 -2.98 1.36
C ALA A 32 -5.16 -1.69 1.61
N GLN A 33 -5.20 -1.16 2.83
CA GLN A 33 -4.39 -0.01 3.23
C GLN A 33 -2.89 -0.33 3.16
N PHE A 34 -2.49 -1.55 3.50
CA PHE A 34 -1.12 -2.01 3.37
C PHE A 34 -0.67 -2.09 1.90
N TYR A 35 -1.47 -2.70 1.02
CA TYR A 35 -1.15 -2.76 -0.41
C TYR A 35 -1.09 -1.36 -1.06
N LEU A 36 -1.98 -0.43 -0.70
CA LEU A 36 -1.84 0.97 -1.13
C LEU A 36 -0.52 1.60 -0.68
N GLY A 37 -0.14 1.35 0.57
CA GLY A 37 1.17 1.78 1.08
C GLY A 37 2.30 1.26 0.20
N MET A 38 2.25 -0.01 -0.21
CA MET A 38 3.27 -0.62 -1.07
C MET A 38 3.30 0.01 -2.45
N MET A 39 2.13 0.28 -3.04
CA MET A 39 2.05 0.93 -4.35
C MET A 39 2.68 2.33 -4.33
N TYR A 40 2.42 3.12 -3.27
CA TYR A 40 3.06 4.43 -3.10
C TYR A 40 4.54 4.35 -2.73
N GLU A 41 4.99 3.30 -2.03
CA GLU A 41 6.40 3.07 -1.70
C GLU A 41 7.22 2.71 -2.94
N ASN A 42 6.67 1.90 -3.84
CA ASN A 42 7.36 1.42 -5.03
C ASN A 42 7.09 2.28 -6.28
N GLY A 43 6.09 3.16 -6.26
CA GLY A 43 5.63 3.90 -7.44
C GLY A 43 4.90 3.02 -8.46
N GLU A 44 4.16 2.02 -7.99
CA GLU A 44 3.47 1.04 -8.83
C GLU A 44 2.07 1.53 -9.22
N GLY A 45 1.92 2.04 -10.44
CA GLY A 45 0.66 2.62 -10.94
C GLY A 45 0.32 3.99 -10.34
N VAL A 46 1.18 4.52 -9.47
CA VAL A 46 1.12 5.87 -8.88
C VAL A 46 2.52 6.46 -8.81
N PHE A 47 2.61 7.79 -8.67
CA PHE A 47 3.89 8.42 -8.39
C PHE A 47 4.40 7.96 -7.02
N CYS A 48 5.69 7.59 -6.93
CA CYS A 48 6.25 7.17 -5.66
C CYS A 48 6.16 8.32 -4.65
N ASN A 49 5.55 8.05 -3.50
CA ASN A 49 5.42 9.00 -2.42
C ASN A 49 5.50 8.28 -1.07
N ILE A 50 6.69 8.33 -0.47
CA ILE A 50 7.00 7.68 0.80
C ILE A 50 6.17 8.25 1.95
N GLU A 51 5.91 9.56 1.99
CA GLU A 51 5.09 10.16 3.04
C GLU A 51 3.65 9.63 3.00
N THR A 52 3.11 9.52 1.79
CA THR A 52 1.78 8.93 1.55
C THR A 52 1.77 7.45 1.93
N ALA A 53 2.79 6.68 1.53
CA ALA A 53 2.95 5.27 1.91
C ALA A 53 2.96 5.08 3.43
N LYS A 54 3.78 5.87 4.15
CA LYS A 54 3.81 5.88 5.63
C LYS A 54 2.44 6.19 6.23
N SER A 55 1.71 7.16 5.67
CA SER A 55 0.37 7.48 6.16
C SER A 55 -0.60 6.31 6.01
N TRP A 56 -0.51 5.54 4.92
CA TRP A 56 -1.35 4.35 4.73
C TRP A 56 -0.94 3.20 5.65
N TYR A 57 0.36 2.95 5.82
CA TYR A 57 0.84 1.94 6.77
C TYR A 57 0.47 2.25 8.21
N ARG A 58 0.52 3.51 8.65
CA ARG A 58 0.02 3.90 9.98
C ARG A 58 -1.47 3.60 10.16
N LYS A 59 -2.28 3.74 9.11
CA LYS A 59 -3.71 3.38 9.17
C LYS A 59 -3.88 1.86 9.25
N ALA A 60 -3.14 1.10 8.46
CA ALA A 60 -3.16 -0.36 8.48
C ALA A 60 -2.68 -0.94 9.83
N SER A 61 -1.63 -0.38 10.41
CA SER A 61 -1.10 -0.67 11.75
C SER A 61 -2.16 -0.50 12.85
N ARG A 62 -2.93 0.60 12.82
CA ARG A 62 -4.08 0.80 13.74
C ARG A 62 -5.14 -0.28 13.60
N GLY A 63 -5.26 -0.87 12.42
CA GLY A 63 -6.09 -2.04 12.14
C GLY A 63 -5.53 -3.37 12.66
N ARG A 64 -4.49 -3.34 13.51
CA ARG A 64 -3.76 -4.49 14.04
C ARG A 64 -3.14 -5.37 12.94
N ASN A 65 -2.63 -4.74 11.88
CA ASN A 65 -1.87 -5.42 10.85
C ASN A 65 -0.36 -5.37 11.19
N PRO A 66 0.26 -6.48 11.66
CA PRO A 66 1.67 -6.50 12.04
C PRO A 66 2.62 -6.29 10.84
N ASP A 67 2.19 -6.66 9.63
CA ASP A 67 2.98 -6.45 8.41
C ASP A 67 3.15 -4.97 8.11
N ALA A 68 2.11 -4.17 8.38
CA ALA A 68 2.17 -2.73 8.21
C ALA A 68 3.12 -2.05 9.21
N ASP A 69 3.16 -2.53 10.45
CA ASP A 69 4.11 -2.03 11.47
C ASP A 69 5.55 -2.31 11.07
N PHE A 70 5.84 -3.54 10.63
CA PHE A 70 7.16 -3.93 10.17
C PHE A 70 7.60 -3.10 8.96
N ARG A 71 6.71 -2.95 7.98
CA ARG A 71 6.99 -2.18 6.77
C ARG A 71 7.21 -0.69 7.07
N LEU A 72 6.41 -0.10 7.95
CA LEU A 72 6.57 1.29 8.42
C LEU A 72 7.92 1.54 9.08
N GLN A 73 8.47 0.58 9.82
CA GLN A 73 9.82 0.69 10.40
C GLN A 73 10.91 0.57 9.33
N SER A 74 10.71 -0.26 8.31
CA SER A 74 11.70 -0.51 7.25
C SER A 74 11.73 0.55 6.14
N ILE A 75 10.65 1.32 5.95
CA ILE A 75 10.49 2.25 4.83
C ILE A 75 11.49 3.42 4.86
N ASP A 76 11.96 3.81 6.05
CA ASP A 76 12.99 4.85 6.21
C ASP A 76 14.36 4.42 5.70
N GLN A 77 14.65 3.11 5.72
CA GLN A 77 15.94 2.55 5.29
C GLN A 77 15.99 2.32 3.78
N LYS A 78 14.84 2.17 3.11
CA LYS A 78 14.72 2.00 1.66
C LYS A 78 14.44 3.34 1.00
N THR A 79 15.38 4.27 1.06
CA THR A 79 15.32 5.53 0.31
C THR A 79 15.59 5.27 -1.18
N ASN A 80 14.70 4.54 -1.86
CA ASN A 80 14.83 4.22 -3.29
C ASN A 80 13.98 5.14 -4.19
N CYS A 81 13.06 5.91 -3.60
CA CYS A 81 12.37 6.99 -4.29
C CYS A 81 13.19 8.26 -4.17
N ARG A 82 14.28 8.27 -4.92
CA ARG A 82 15.12 9.45 -5.13
C ARG A 82 14.34 10.41 -6.03
N CYS A 83 14.12 11.62 -5.54
CA CYS A 83 13.66 12.76 -6.34
C CYS A 83 14.64 13.05 -7.49
#